data_AF-A0A9D6YVT4-F1
#
_entry.id   AF-A0A9D6YVT4-F1
#
_cell.length_a   1.000
_cell.length_b   1.000
_cell.length_c   1.000
_cell.angle_alpha   90.00
_cell.angle_beta   90.00
_cell.angle_gamma   90.00
#
_symmetry.space_group_name_H-M   'P 1'
#
loop_
_entity.id
_entity.type
_entity.pdbx_description
1 polymer ?
#
loop_
_entity_poly.entity_id
_entity_poly.type
_entity_poly.pdbx_seq_one_letter_code
_entity_poly.pdbx_strand_id
1 'polypeptide(L)'
;MISDIVLLKELPDAIKASVEAYIGCVSGAILKNEYMETIKAAGFHDIRIINETIFPIEFLNNDPIARAILEGLKMPAEKVKEMAVSVVSVKVSAVKPEGD
;
A
#
# COMPACT_ATOMS: atom_id res chain seq x y z
N MET A 1 11.09 9.35 10.74
CA MET A 1 10.90 8.59 9.48
C MET A 1 10.03 7.39 9.77
N ILE A 2 9.13 7.04 8.85
CA ILE A 2 8.25 5.87 8.94
C ILE A 2 8.27 5.11 7.62
N SER A 3 7.96 3.82 7.67
CA SER A 3 7.69 3.00 6.49
C SER A 3 6.23 2.58 6.51
N ASP A 4 5.58 2.61 5.34
CA ASP A 4 4.17 2.22 5.21
C ASP A 4 3.88 1.63 3.82
N ILE A 5 2.74 0.97 3.68
CA ILE A 5 2.23 0.43 2.41
C ILE A 5 1.29 1.47 1.78
N VAL A 6 1.53 1.80 0.52
CA VAL A 6 0.67 2.71 -0.26
C VAL A 6 0.39 2.13 -1.64
N LEU A 7 -0.66 2.66 -2.25
CA LEU A 7 -1.13 2.24 -3.56
C LEU A 7 -0.72 3.24 -4.65
N LEU A 8 -0.21 2.75 -5.76
CA LEU A 8 0.00 3.54 -6.98
C LEU A 8 -1.28 3.67 -7.81
N LYS A 9 -2.22 2.74 -7.62
CA LYS A 9 -3.53 2.69 -8.29
C LYS A 9 -4.56 2.05 -7.36
N GLU A 10 -5.84 2.33 -7.59
CA GLU A 10 -6.94 1.73 -6.85
C GLU A 10 -6.93 0.20 -6.90
N LEU A 11 -7.20 -0.43 -5.76
CA LEU A 11 -7.45 -1.86 -5.69
C LEU A 11 -8.88 -2.19 -6.19
N PRO A 12 -9.10 -3.34 -6.84
CA PRO A 12 -10.43 -3.86 -7.11
C PRO A 12 -11.21 -4.14 -5.84
N ASP A 13 -12.54 -4.05 -5.94
CA ASP A 13 -13.46 -4.24 -4.81
C ASP A 13 -13.28 -5.60 -4.11
N ALA A 14 -12.95 -6.65 -4.86
CA ALA A 14 -12.70 -7.98 -4.31
C ALA A 14 -11.53 -7.99 -3.29
N ILE A 15 -10.49 -7.20 -3.52
CA ILE A 15 -9.37 -7.08 -2.57
C ILE A 15 -9.70 -6.13 -1.43
N LYS A 16 -10.36 -5.01 -1.73
CA LYS A 16 -10.84 -4.08 -0.71
C LYS A 16 -11.72 -4.79 0.33
N ALA A 17 -12.50 -5.78 -0.08
CA ALA A 17 -13.36 -6.58 0.78
C ALA A 17 -12.69 -7.81 1.43
N SER A 18 -11.43 -8.14 1.10
CA SER A 18 -10.74 -9.31 1.68
C SER A 18 -10.21 -9.01 3.08
N VAL A 19 -10.56 -9.89 4.02
CA VAL A 19 -10.08 -9.85 5.41
C VAL A 19 -8.59 -10.17 5.47
N GLU A 20 -8.12 -11.10 4.65
CA GLU A 20 -6.71 -11.50 4.59
C GLU A 20 -5.84 -10.37 4.03
N ALA A 21 -6.29 -9.71 2.97
CA ALA A 21 -5.62 -8.52 2.44
C ALA A 21 -5.61 -7.37 3.45
N TYR A 22 -6.63 -7.28 4.33
CA TYR A 22 -6.68 -6.30 5.41
C TYR A 22 -5.65 -6.63 6.51
N ILE A 23 -5.59 -7.89 6.93
CA ILE A 23 -4.58 -8.38 7.88
C ILE A 23 -3.16 -8.15 7.34
N GLY A 24 -2.98 -8.26 6.02
CA GLY A 24 -1.72 -7.97 5.33
C GLY A 24 -1.40 -6.49 5.11
N CYS A 25 -2.21 -5.56 5.64
CA CYS A 25 -2.08 -4.10 5.45
C CYS A 25 -2.20 -3.63 3.98
N VAL A 26 -2.78 -4.44 3.09
CA VAL A 26 -2.92 -4.12 1.66
C VAL A 26 -4.25 -3.47 1.36
N SER A 27 -5.38 -4.07 1.76
CA SER A 27 -6.71 -3.57 1.38
C SER A 27 -7.10 -2.26 2.06
N GLY A 28 -6.47 -1.97 3.21
CA GLY A 28 -6.62 -0.70 3.92
C GLY A 28 -5.63 0.39 3.48
N ALA A 29 -4.70 0.08 2.58
CA ALA A 29 -3.76 1.07 2.07
C ALA A 29 -4.49 2.11 1.19
N ILE A 30 -4.05 3.36 1.27
CA ILE A 30 -4.58 4.46 0.45
C ILE A 30 -3.62 4.81 -0.69
N LEU A 31 -4.08 5.63 -1.63
CA LEU A 31 -3.24 6.09 -2.73
C LEU A 31 -2.03 6.88 -2.21
N LYS A 32 -0.86 6.70 -2.83
CA LYS A 32 0.38 7.40 -2.47
C LYS A 32 0.20 8.90 -2.41
N ASN A 33 -0.53 9.49 -3.36
CA ASN A 33 -0.79 10.93 -3.36
C ASN A 33 -1.67 11.35 -2.17
N GLU A 34 -2.71 10.58 -1.85
CA GLU A 34 -3.59 10.83 -0.70
C GLU A 34 -2.83 10.71 0.62
N TYR A 35 -1.94 9.72 0.73
CA TYR A 35 -1.05 9.55 1.88
C TYR A 35 -0.18 10.78 2.12
N MET A 36 0.46 11.29 1.06
CA MET A 36 1.33 12.47 1.16
C MET A 36 0.56 13.73 1.49
N GLU A 37 -0.64 13.92 0.91
CA GLU A 37 -1.50 15.06 1.24
C GLU A 37 -2.05 14.96 2.67
N THR A 38 -2.34 13.75 3.17
CA THR A 38 -2.77 13.54 4.56
C THR A 38 -1.67 13.94 5.55
N ILE A 39 -0.41 13.57 5.28
CA ILE A 39 0.73 13.97 6.10
C ILE A 39 0.87 15.50 6.11
N LYS A 40 0.71 16.14 4.96
CA LYS A 40 0.75 17.61 4.82
C LYS A 40 -0.40 18.28 5.57
N ALA A 41 -1.62 17.78 5.44
CA ALA A 41 -2.80 18.28 6.13
C ALA A 41 -2.70 18.16 7.66
N ALA A 42 -1.95 17.16 8.15
CA ALA A 42 -1.63 17.01 9.57
C ALA A 42 -0.59 18.02 10.09
N GLY A 43 -0.10 18.93 9.24
CA GLY A 43 0.83 20.01 9.61
C GLY A 43 2.31 19.60 9.54
N PHE A 44 2.64 18.50 8.88
CA PHE A 44 4.04 18.14 8.66
C PHE A 44 4.62 18.83 7.43
N HIS A 45 5.85 19.29 7.55
CA HIS A 45 6.63 19.96 6.51
C HIS A 45 7.82 19.07 6.08
N ASP A 46 8.55 19.52 5.05
CA ASP A 46 9.72 18.83 4.49
C ASP A 46 9.49 17.34 4.17
N ILE A 47 8.26 17.02 3.71
CA ILE A 47 7.81 15.66 3.42
C ILE A 47 8.56 15.12 2.21
N ARG A 48 9.30 14.03 2.41
CA ARG A 48 10.12 13.38 1.37
C ARG A 48 9.95 11.87 1.42
N ILE A 49 9.70 11.29 0.26
CA ILE A 49 9.89 9.84 0.06
C ILE A 49 11.38 9.61 -0.11
N ILE A 50 11.99 8.90 0.84
CA ILE A 50 13.44 8.60 0.83
C ILE A 50 13.73 7.19 0.30
N ASN A 51 12.72 6.35 0.19
CA ASN A 51 12.80 5.05 -0.45
C ASN A 51 11.40 4.63 -0.93
N GLU A 52 11.35 3.96 -2.09
CA GLU A 52 10.15 3.32 -2.62
C GLU A 52 10.57 1.95 -3.16
N THR A 53 9.95 0.89 -2.66
CA THR A 53 10.22 -0.48 -3.09
C THR A 53 8.90 -1.13 -3.46
N ILE A 54 8.87 -1.85 -4.58
CA ILE A 54 7.71 -2.69 -4.94
C ILE A 54 7.47 -3.66 -3.81
N PHE A 55 6.27 -3.68 -3.25
CA PHE A 55 5.94 -4.61 -2.19
C PHE A 55 5.87 -6.01 -2.84
N PRO A 56 6.79 -6.92 -2.51
CA PRO A 56 6.90 -8.16 -3.24
C PRO A 56 5.75 -9.07 -2.83
N ILE A 57 4.64 -9.00 -3.58
CA ILE A 57 3.53 -9.95 -3.52
C ILE A 57 4.03 -11.39 -3.75
N GLU A 58 5.21 -11.56 -4.34
CA GLU A 58 5.88 -12.85 -4.53
C GLU A 58 6.30 -13.54 -3.22
N PHE A 59 6.48 -12.81 -2.10
CA PHE A 59 6.65 -13.42 -0.77
C PHE A 59 5.39 -14.11 -0.27
N LEU A 60 4.25 -13.85 -0.91
CA LEU A 60 3.00 -14.44 -0.52
C LEU A 60 2.76 -15.83 -1.13
N ASN A 61 3.65 -16.36 -1.99
CA ASN A 61 3.45 -17.68 -2.62
C ASN A 61 3.34 -18.86 -1.62
N ASN A 62 3.77 -18.68 -0.36
CA ASN A 62 3.51 -19.60 0.77
C ASN A 62 2.65 -18.97 1.89
N ASP A 63 2.12 -17.77 1.66
CA ASP A 63 1.35 -17.01 2.63
C ASP A 63 -0.16 -17.21 2.39
N PRO A 64 -0.94 -17.54 3.42
CA PRO A 64 -2.40 -17.63 3.34
C PRO A 64 -3.07 -16.40 2.70
N ILE A 65 -2.44 -15.22 2.81
CA ILE A 65 -2.92 -13.94 2.29
C ILE A 65 -2.86 -13.90 0.76
N ALA A 66 -1.77 -14.34 0.07
CA ALA A 66 -1.86 -14.39 -1.41
C ALA A 66 -2.81 -15.46 -1.89
N ARG A 67 -2.91 -16.58 -1.18
CA ARG A 67 -3.88 -17.60 -1.56
C ARG A 67 -5.29 -17.04 -1.50
N ALA A 68 -5.64 -16.32 -0.43
CA ALA A 68 -6.93 -15.65 -0.32
C ALA A 68 -7.14 -14.55 -1.39
N ILE A 69 -6.08 -13.79 -1.72
CA ILE A 69 -6.11 -12.82 -2.83
C ILE A 69 -6.33 -13.54 -4.16
N LEU A 70 -5.62 -14.63 -4.45
CA LEU A 70 -5.72 -15.41 -5.69
C LEU A 70 -7.06 -16.13 -5.82
N GLU A 71 -7.55 -16.76 -4.75
CA GLU A 71 -8.81 -17.51 -4.69
C GLU A 71 -10.03 -16.57 -4.69
N GLY A 72 -9.96 -15.45 -3.96
CA GLY A 72 -11.01 -14.45 -3.88
C GLY A 72 -11.19 -13.68 -5.19
N LEU A 73 -10.15 -13.58 -6.01
CA LEU A 73 -10.19 -12.73 -7.20
C LEU A 73 -10.95 -13.32 -8.38
N LYS A 74 -11.04 -14.65 -8.58
CA LYS A 74 -11.57 -15.25 -9.83
C LYS A 74 -11.11 -14.49 -11.10
N MET A 75 -9.91 -13.93 -11.09
CA MET A 75 -9.37 -13.06 -12.15
C MET A 75 -8.21 -13.76 -12.86
N PRO A 76 -7.94 -13.40 -14.13
CA PRO A 76 -6.77 -13.89 -14.84
C PRO A 76 -5.47 -13.52 -14.11
N ALA A 77 -4.50 -14.42 -14.09
CA ALA A 77 -3.23 -14.25 -13.38
C ALA A 77 -2.46 -12.97 -13.80
N GLU A 78 -2.60 -12.55 -15.07
CA GLU A 78 -2.03 -11.29 -15.57
C GLU A 78 -2.55 -10.07 -14.82
N LYS A 79 -3.85 -10.04 -14.51
CA LYS A 79 -4.47 -8.94 -13.75
C LYS A 79 -3.99 -8.89 -12.30
N VAL A 80 -3.69 -10.05 -11.72
CA VAL A 80 -3.11 -10.16 -10.38
C VAL A 80 -1.68 -9.61 -10.34
N LYS A 81 -0.87 -9.94 -11.37
CA LYS A 81 0.49 -9.41 -11.51
C LYS A 81 0.52 -7.90 -11.73
N GLU A 82 -0.41 -7.36 -12.51
CA GLU A 82 -0.53 -5.91 -12.71
C GLU A 82 -0.92 -5.17 -11.42
N MET A 83 -1.62 -5.85 -10.50
CA MET A 83 -1.94 -5.29 -9.19
C MET A 83 -0.78 -5.40 -8.20
N ALA A 84 0.00 -6.47 -8.26
CA ALA A 84 1.19 -6.62 -7.43
C ALA A 84 2.20 -5.48 -7.62
N VAL A 85 2.30 -4.96 -8.85
CA VAL A 85 3.16 -3.81 -9.14
C VAL A 85 2.58 -2.47 -8.69
N SER A 86 1.31 -2.43 -8.27
CA SER A 86 0.66 -1.21 -7.76
C SER A 86 0.78 -1.03 -6.24
N VAL A 87 1.21 -2.06 -5.51
CA VAL A 87 1.42 -1.97 -4.05
C VAL A 87 2.90 -1.71 -3.81
N VAL A 88 3.22 -0.62 -3.11
CA VAL A 88 4.60 -0.24 -2.82
C VAL A 88 4.78 0.05 -1.34
N SER A 89 5.95 -0.29 -0.80
CA SER A 89 6.38 0.22 0.50
C SER A 89 7.14 1.51 0.29
N VAL A 90 6.68 2.59 0.92
CA VAL A 90 7.36 3.88 0.93
C VAL A 90 7.98 4.11 2.29
N LYS A 91 9.18 4.70 2.30
CA LYS A 91 9.77 5.28 3.50
C LYS A 91 9.66 6.79 3.41
N VAL A 92 8.93 7.39 4.34
CA VAL A 92 8.68 8.83 4.37
C VAL A 92 9.40 9.46 5.56
N SER A 93 10.02 10.61 5.30
CA SER A 93 10.56 11.51 6.31
C SER A 93 9.82 12.83 6.23
N ALA A 94 9.42 13.37 7.37
CA ALA A 94 8.77 14.67 7.49
C ALA A 94 9.07 15.26 8.86
N VAL A 95 8.94 16.58 8.98
CA VAL A 95 9.21 17.34 10.20
C VAL A 95 7.92 18.01 10.63
N LYS A 96 7.49 17.81 11.88
CA LYS A 96 6.44 18.62 12.46
C LYS A 96 7.12 19.86 13.06
N PRO A 97 6.82 21.08 12.59
CA PRO A 97 7.32 22.28 13.24
C PRO A 97 6.81 22.30 14.68
N GLU A 98 7.66 22.69 15.63
CA GLU A 98 7.19 23.09 16.94
C GLU A 98 6.28 24.32 16.76
N GLY A 99 5.11 24.32 17.41
CA GLY A 99 4.13 25.39 17.22
C GLY A 99 4.68 26.75 17.62
N ASP A 100 4.22 27.79 16.92
CA ASP A 100 4.21 29.17 17.43
C ASP A 100 3.27 29.30 18.64
#